data_AF-A0ABD4TFJ4-F1
#
_entry.id   AF-A0ABD4TFJ4-F1
#
_cell.length_a   1.000
_cell.length_b   1.000
_cell.length_c   1.000
_cell.angle_alpha   90.00
_cell.angle_beta   90.00
_cell.angle_gamma   90.00
#
_symmetry.space_group_name_H-M   'P 1'
#
loop_
_entity.id
_entity.type
_entity.pdbx_description
1 polymer ?
#
loop_
_entity_poly.entity_id
_entity_poly.type
_entity_poly.pdbx_seq_one_letter_code
_entity_poly.pdbx_strand_id
1 'polypeptide(L)' 'MSRVVRIDEGALEVALKYGKNLSLGIMQMEEMIGKHEKAKRDYTAIEEMVRRTVREELEVLTARY' A
#
# COMPACT_ATOMS: atom_id res chain seq x y z
N MET A 1 -21.41 -2.20 -24.42
CA MET A 1 -20.87 -3.48 -24.93
C MET A 1 -20.48 -4.34 -23.73
N SER A 2 -21.06 -5.53 -23.56
CA SER A 2 -20.58 -6.49 -22.57
C SER A 2 -19.37 -7.24 -23.13
N ARG A 3 -18.31 -7.40 -22.33
CA ARG A 3 -17.21 -8.33 -22.62
C ARG A 3 -17.36 -9.54 -21.72
N VAL A 4 -17.32 -10.73 -22.31
CA VAL A 4 -17.33 -11.99 -21.55
C VAL A 4 -15.88 -12.35 -21.24
N VAL A 5 -15.54 -12.41 -19.96
CA VAL A 5 -14.21 -12.79 -19.48
C VAL A 5 -14.33 -14.13 -18.79
N ARG A 6 -13.52 -15.10 -19.20
CA ARG A 6 -13.39 -16.38 -18.49
C ARG A 6 -12.40 -16.19 -17.34
N ILE A 7 -12.82 -16.56 -16.15
CA ILE A 7 -12.03 -16.50 -14.94
C ILE A 7 -12.09 -17.87 -14.27
N ASP A 8 -11.01 -18.20 -13.59
CA ASP A 8 -10.95 -19.37 -12.72
C ASP A 8 -12.01 -19.26 -11.60
N GLU A 9 -12.64 -20.38 -11.24
CA GLU A 9 -13.68 -20.40 -10.22
C GLU A 9 -13.13 -19.97 -8.85
N GLY A 10 -11.90 -20.36 -8.51
CA GLY A 10 -11.24 -19.92 -7.28
C GLY A 10 -10.97 -18.41 -7.28
N ALA A 11 -10.60 -17.84 -8.43
CA ALA A 11 -10.43 -16.40 -8.56
C ALA A 11 -11.75 -15.64 -8.38
N LEU A 12 -12.86 -16.18 -8.89
CA LEU A 12 -14.20 -15.63 -8.68
C LEU A 12 -14.58 -15.69 -7.19
N GLU A 13 -14.36 -16.81 -6.52
CA GLU A 13 -14.63 -16.96 -5.09
C GLU A 13 -13.85 -15.96 -4.25
N VAL A 14 -12.56 -15.75 -4.57
CA VAL A 14 -11.74 -14.75 -3.89
C VAL A 14 -12.34 -13.36 -4.10
N ALA A 15 -12.66 -12.97 -5.34
CA ALA A 15 -13.24 -11.65 -5.61
C ALA A 15 -14.57 -11.42 -4.87
N LEU A 16 -15.42 -12.47 -4.79
CA LEU A 16 -16.71 -12.38 -4.10
C LEU A 16 -16.59 -12.23 -2.58
N LYS A 17 -15.45 -12.56 -1.97
CA LYS A 17 -15.19 -12.22 -0.55
C LYS A 17 -15.09 -10.71 -0.31
N TYR A 18 -14.76 -9.94 -1.34
CA TYR A 18 -14.57 -8.50 -1.27
C TYR A 18 -15.73 -7.69 -1.86
N GLY A 19 -16.75 -8.33 -2.43
CA GLY A 19 -17.90 -7.61 -3.00
C GLY A 19 -19.02 -8.52 -3.50
N LYS A 20 -20.21 -7.95 -3.67
CA LYS A 20 -21.43 -8.69 -4.09
C LYS A 20 -21.37 -9.27 -5.50
N ASN A 21 -20.44 -8.81 -6.32
CA ASN A 21 -20.17 -9.30 -7.67
C ASN A 21 -18.69 -9.10 -8.00
N LEU A 22 -18.25 -9.72 -9.09
CA LEU A 22 -16.87 -9.68 -9.55
C LEU A 22 -16.32 -8.25 -9.66
N SER A 23 -17.06 -7.34 -10.30
CA SER A 23 -16.60 -5.96 -10.52
C SER A 23 -16.39 -5.22 -9.21
N LEU A 24 -17.36 -5.30 -8.28
CA LEU A 24 -17.25 -4.67 -6.97
C LEU A 24 -16.12 -5.27 -6.15
N GLY A 25 -15.96 -6.60 -6.19
CA GLY A 25 -14.86 -7.29 -5.53
C GLY A 25 -13.50 -6.81 -6.02
N ILE A 26 -13.32 -6.73 -7.34
CA ILE A 26 -12.07 -6.25 -7.96
C ILE A 26 -11.80 -4.79 -7.59
N MET A 27 -12.81 -3.91 -7.66
CA MET A 27 -12.65 -2.51 -7.28
C MET A 27 -12.23 -2.34 -5.83
N GLN A 28 -12.81 -3.13 -4.92
CA GLN A 28 -12.48 -3.08 -3.50
C GLN A 28 -11.07 -3.62 -3.22
N MET A 29 -10.65 -4.67 -3.93
CA MET A 29 -9.29 -5.19 -3.86
C MET A 29 -8.27 -4.14 -4.32
N GLU A 30 -8.50 -3.46 -5.45
CA GLU A 30 -7.65 -2.38 -5.97
C GLU A 30 -7.52 -1.23 -4.95
N GLU A 31 -8.64 -0.81 -4.34
CA GLU A 31 -8.63 0.25 -3.32
C GLU A 31 -7.78 -0.14 -2.10
N MET A 32 -7.90 -1.39 -1.64
CA MET A 32 -7.13 -1.90 -0.50
C MET A 32 -5.63 -1.95 -0.81
N ILE A 33 -5.25 -2.39 -2.02
CA ILE A 33 -3.86 -2.39 -2.48
C ILE A 33 -3.32 -0.96 -2.50
N GLY A 34 -4.06 -0.01 -3.10
CA GLY A 34 -3.66 1.40 -3.15
C GLY A 34 -3.48 2.03 -1.76
N LYS A 35 -4.36 1.70 -0.79
CA LYS A 35 -4.21 2.14 0.60
C LYS A 35 -2.95 1.57 1.26
N HIS A 36 -2.65 0.29 1.04
CA HIS A 36 -1.44 -0.34 1.58
C HIS A 36 -0.16 0.24 0.97
N GLU A 37 -0.13 0.47 -0.34
CA GLU A 37 1.03 1.10 -0.99
C GLU A 37 1.27 2.52 -0.48
N LYS A 38 0.19 3.30 -0.29
CA LYS A 38 0.29 4.64 0.30
C LYS A 38 0.84 4.58 1.72
N ALA A 39 0.29 3.71 2.57
CA ALA A 39 0.77 3.54 3.94
C ALA A 39 2.25 3.13 3.98
N LYS A 40 2.68 2.21 3.11
CA LYS A 40 4.09 1.80 3.01
C LYS A 40 5.01 2.98 2.64
N ARG A 41 4.60 3.83 1.70
CA ARG A 41 5.34 5.04 1.34
C ARG A 41 5.44 6.02 2.51
N ASP A 42 4.34 6.20 3.26
CA ASP A 42 4.32 7.08 4.43
C ASP A 42 5.28 6.58 5.52
N TYR A 43 5.33 5.27 5.77
CA TYR A 43 6.30 4.68 6.71
C TYR A 43 7.76 4.90 6.28
N THR A 44 8.09 4.70 4.99
CA THR A 44 9.45 4.96 4.49
C THR A 44 9.83 6.43 4.65
N ALA A 45 8.91 7.37 4.36
CA ALA A 45 9.17 8.79 4.51
C ALA A 45 9.40 9.20 5.98
N ILE A 46 8.61 8.64 6.91
CA ILE A 46 8.79 8.87 8.35
C ILE A 46 10.15 8.32 8.81
N GLU A 47 10.52 7.12 8.37
CA GLU A 47 11.80 6.51 8.74
C GLU A 47 12.99 7.37 8.26
N GLU A 48 12.93 7.86 7.03
CA GLU A 48 13.96 8.73 6.46
C GLU A 48 14.06 10.06 7.21
N MET A 49 12.92 10.67 7.55
CA MET A 49 12.87 11.88 8.38
C MET A 49 13.52 11.64 9.74
N VAL A 50 13.17 10.55 10.43
CA VAL A 50 13.75 10.20 11.74
C VAL A 50 15.26 9.97 11.62
N ARG A 51 15.71 9.21 10.61
CA ARG A 51 17.14 8.96 10.37
C ARG A 51 17.90 10.26 10.09
N ARG A 52 17.31 11.18 9.33
CA ARG A 52 17.91 12.49 9.04
C ARG A 52 18.04 13.33 10.29
N THR A 53 16.97 13.49 11.07
CA THR A 53 16.99 14.26 12.32
C THR A 53 18.01 13.69 13.31
N VAL A 54 18.04 12.37 13.50
CA VAL A 54 19.04 11.75 14.38
C VAL A 54 20.47 12.01 13.89
N ARG A 55 20.71 11.97 12.58
CA ARG A 55 22.03 12.28 12.01
C ARG A 55 22.42 13.74 12.26
N GLU A 56 21.52 14.69 12.01
CA GLU A 56 21.75 16.12 12.24
C GLU A 56 22.11 16.39 13.70
N GLU A 57 21.37 15.80 14.65
CA GLU A 57 21.66 15.94 16.08
C GLU A 57 23.02 15.33 16.47
N LEU A 58 23.36 14.15 15.92
CA LEU A 58 24.66 13.52 16.15
C LEU A 58 25.81 14.35 15.58
N GLU A 59 25.65 14.91 14.37
CA GLU A 59 26.64 15.77 13.73
C GLU A 59 26.91 17.02 14.59
N VAL A 60 25.86 17.68 15.11
CA VAL A 60 25.99 18.82 16.03
C VAL A 60 26.74 18.45 17.31
N LEU A 61 26.45 17.28 17.88
CA LEU A 61 27.15 16.79 19.08
C LEU A 61 28.63 16.49 18.80
N THR A 62 28.95 15.89 17.65
CA THR A 62 30.33 15.60 17.26
C THR A 62 31.12 16.85 16.83
N ALA A 63 30.48 17.87 16.26
CA ALA A 63 31.14 19.11 15.86
C ALA A 63 31.57 20.00 17.04
N ARG A 64 31.14 19.67 18.26
CA ARG A 64 31.50 20.37 19.50
C ARG A 64 32.67 19.73 20.26
N TYR A 65 33.23 18.63 19.76
CA TYR A 65 34.44 17.97 20.25
C TYR A 65 35.56 18.04 19.21
#